data_AF-A0A950M4N7-F1
#
_entry.id   AF-A0A950M4N7-F1
#
_cell.length_a   1.000
_cell.length_b   1.000
_cell.length_c   1.000
_cell.angle_alpha   90.00
_cell.angle_beta   90.00
_cell.angle_gamma   90.00
#
_symmetry.space_group_name_H-M   'P 1'
#
loop_
_entity.id
_entity.type
_entity.pdbx_description
1 polymer ?
#
loop_
_entity_poly.entity_id
_entity_poly.type
_entity_poly.pdbx_seq_one_letter_code
_entity_poly.pdbx_strand_id
1 'polypeptide(L)'
;MQDYPQEAREDPRTLWEAAMDAKYAVVAHGLAETYYASKNKLIVFAQVLLTSGMVAGAARHDAEMSFSVGVCLAIVSAYQQASKPLAESAKHGTAREKFSQLVARISKSPLSIEVIDEQLATLGAKAPPIPRAIQFAAYNDNLRTNGRPDGILKEALLTRLVRFMA
;
A
#
# COMPACT_ATOMS: atom_id res chain seq x y z
N MET A 1 -19.54 6.15 -11.87
CA MET A 1 -19.33 4.72 -11.58
C MET A 1 -19.49 4.01 -12.90
N GLN A 2 -18.43 3.38 -13.41
CA GLN A 2 -18.53 2.61 -14.65
C GLN A 2 -18.92 1.19 -14.22
N ASP A 3 -20.19 0.84 -14.42
CA ASP A 3 -20.67 -0.54 -14.28
C ASP A 3 -19.98 -1.34 -15.39
N TYR A 4 -18.98 -2.13 -15.00
CA TYR A 4 -18.47 -3.17 -15.88
C TYR A 4 -19.58 -4.23 -16.00
N PRO A 5 -19.96 -4.66 -17.21
CA PRO A 5 -20.86 -5.78 -17.36
C PRO A 5 -20.24 -6.98 -16.64
N GLN A 6 -20.86 -7.39 -15.53
CA GLN A 6 -20.53 -8.63 -14.86
C GLN A 6 -21.11 -9.78 -15.70
N GLU A 7 -20.54 -10.01 -16.87
CA GLU A 7 -20.79 -11.26 -17.59
C GLU A 7 -20.29 -12.38 -16.68
N ALA A 8 -21.21 -13.23 -16.24
CA ALA A 8 -20.89 -14.41 -15.46
C ALA A 8 -19.91 -15.25 -16.28
N ARG A 9 -18.67 -15.34 -15.78
CA ARG A 9 -17.59 -15.99 -16.49
C ARG A 9 -17.93 -17.47 -16.72
N GLU A 10 -18.02 -17.89 -17.97
CA GLU A 10 -18.41 -19.27 -18.36
C GLU A 10 -17.23 -20.26 -18.28
N ASP A 11 -15.98 -19.79 -18.27
CA ASP A 11 -14.79 -20.64 -18.24
C ASP A 11 -14.29 -20.94 -16.80
N PRO A 12 -13.87 -22.18 -16.52
CA PRO A 12 -13.30 -22.53 -15.22
C PRO A 12 -11.98 -21.80 -15.01
N ARG A 13 -11.82 -21.22 -13.81
CA ARG A 13 -10.60 -20.50 -13.40
C ARG A 13 -9.36 -21.36 -13.62
N THR A 14 -8.30 -20.75 -14.12
CA THR A 14 -7.05 -21.48 -14.39
C THR A 14 -6.06 -21.36 -13.23
N LEU A 15 -5.14 -22.33 -13.11
CA LEU A 15 -4.05 -22.28 -12.12
C LEU A 15 -3.15 -21.05 -12.33
N TRP A 16 -2.99 -20.61 -13.57
CA TRP A 16 -2.24 -19.41 -13.91
C TRP A 16 -2.90 -18.14 -13.35
N GLU A 17 -4.23 -18.03 -13.40
CA GLU A 17 -4.97 -16.91 -12.80
C GLU A 17 -4.86 -16.90 -11.29
N ALA A 18 -5.00 -18.06 -10.64
CA ALA A 18 -4.82 -18.16 -9.19
C ALA A 18 -3.39 -17.76 -8.76
N ALA A 19 -2.38 -18.18 -9.52
CA ALA A 19 -0.99 -17.75 -9.31
C ALA A 19 -0.80 -16.24 -9.55
N MET A 20 -1.50 -15.67 -10.53
CA MET A 20 -1.51 -14.23 -10.81
C MET A 20 -2.10 -13.43 -9.66
N ASP A 21 -3.19 -13.88 -9.06
CA ASP A 21 -3.83 -13.19 -7.93
C ASP A 21 -2.92 -13.19 -6.70
N ALA A 22 -2.23 -14.29 -6.45
CA ALA A 22 -1.21 -14.36 -5.40
C ALA A 22 -0.06 -13.37 -5.65
N LYS A 23 0.44 -13.29 -6.90
CA LYS A 23 1.49 -12.32 -7.29
C LYS A 23 1.01 -10.87 -7.19
N TYR A 24 -0.22 -10.59 -7.63
CA TYR A 24 -0.85 -9.30 -7.47
C TYR A 24 -0.89 -8.88 -6.00
N ALA A 25 -1.30 -9.77 -5.10
CA ALA A 25 -1.34 -9.49 -3.67
C ALA A 25 0.06 -9.15 -3.11
N VAL A 26 1.11 -9.86 -3.54
CA VAL A 26 2.50 -9.53 -3.17
C VAL A 26 2.87 -8.11 -3.61
N VAL A 27 2.61 -7.76 -4.87
CA VAL A 27 2.92 -6.42 -5.40
C VAL A 27 2.13 -5.35 -4.67
N ALA A 28 0.83 -5.56 -4.48
CA ALA A 28 -0.06 -4.59 -3.85
C ALA A 28 0.32 -4.33 -2.39
N HIS A 29 0.61 -5.37 -1.62
CA HIS A 29 1.10 -5.22 -0.25
C HIS A 29 2.51 -4.62 -0.18
N GLY A 30 3.39 -4.92 -1.15
CA GLY A 30 4.71 -4.28 -1.23
C GLY A 30 4.63 -2.77 -1.49
N LEU A 31 3.79 -2.34 -2.43
CA LEU A 31 3.57 -0.92 -2.68
C LEU A 31 2.93 -0.21 -1.47
N ALA A 32 1.99 -0.87 -0.79
CA ALA A 32 1.38 -0.33 0.41
C ALA A 32 2.38 -0.20 1.57
N GLU A 33 3.23 -1.20 1.78
CA GLU A 33 4.32 -1.17 2.75
C GLU A 33 5.22 0.06 2.51
N THR A 34 5.75 0.24 1.29
CA THR A 34 6.62 1.38 1.00
C THR A 34 5.88 2.71 1.12
N TYR A 35 4.64 2.79 0.64
CA TYR A 35 3.82 3.99 0.77
C TYR A 35 3.68 4.44 2.24
N TYR A 36 3.34 3.52 3.14
CA TYR A 36 3.20 3.84 4.57
C TYR A 36 4.55 4.14 5.23
N ALA A 37 5.63 3.46 4.85
CA ALA A 37 6.97 3.77 5.31
C ALA A 37 7.40 5.20 4.89
N SER A 38 7.18 5.57 3.63
CA SER A 38 7.45 6.92 3.11
C SER A 38 6.57 7.97 3.77
N LYS A 39 5.29 7.68 3.99
CA LYS A 39 4.38 8.55 4.76
C LYS A 39 4.92 8.81 6.17
N ASN A 40 5.42 7.79 6.87
CA ASN A 40 6.03 7.96 8.18
C ASN A 40 7.28 8.86 8.11
N LYS A 41 8.16 8.64 7.12
CA LYS A 41 9.36 9.48 6.91
C LYS A 41 8.99 10.95 6.70
N LEU A 42 7.97 11.25 5.90
CA LEU A 42 7.50 12.62 5.66
C LEU A 42 6.96 13.28 6.93
N ILE A 43 6.21 12.54 7.75
CA ILE A 43 5.69 13.04 9.02
C ILE A 43 6.83 13.34 9.99
N VAL A 44 7.79 12.41 10.13
CA VAL A 44 8.97 12.61 10.99
C VAL A 44 9.80 13.79 10.51
N PHE A 45 10.01 13.93 9.20
CA PHE A 45 10.70 15.08 8.62
C PHE A 45 10.00 16.40 8.95
N ALA A 46 8.66 16.45 8.83
CA ALA A 46 7.89 17.63 9.20
C ALA A 46 8.01 17.95 10.70
N GLN A 47 8.00 16.94 11.59
CA GLN A 47 8.20 17.13 13.02
C GLN A 47 9.58 17.70 13.35
N VAL A 48 10.64 17.21 12.68
CA VAL A 48 12.00 17.74 12.83
C VAL A 48 12.05 19.21 12.39
N LEU A 49 11.50 19.54 11.22
CA LEU A 49 11.44 20.93 10.74
C LEU A 49 10.68 21.85 11.68
N LEU A 50 9.52 21.43 12.18
CA LEU A 50 8.72 22.20 13.13
C LEU A 50 9.47 22.37 14.46
N THR A 51 10.13 21.33 14.96
CA THR A 51 10.94 21.43 16.19
C THR A 51 12.08 22.43 16.00
N SER A 52 12.78 22.40 14.86
CA SER A 52 13.81 23.38 14.53
C SER A 52 13.26 24.81 14.43
N GLY A 53 12.09 24.99 13.82
CA GLY A 53 11.40 26.28 13.74
C GLY A 53 11.02 26.83 15.12
N MET A 54 10.52 25.97 16.01
CA MET A 54 10.15 26.34 17.38
C MET A 54 11.37 26.82 18.18
N VAL A 55 12.52 26.13 18.04
CA VAL A 55 13.80 26.53 18.66
C VAL A 55 14.30 27.86 18.09
N ALA A 56 14.19 28.08 16.78
CA ALA A 56 14.57 29.34 16.15
C ALA A 56 13.70 30.52 16.62
N GLY A 57 12.39 30.32 16.77
CA GLY A 57 11.48 31.33 17.34
C GLY A 57 11.86 31.66 18.79
N ALA A 58 12.15 30.63 19.60
CA ALA A 58 12.55 30.82 20.99
C ALA A 58 13.87 31.60 21.11
N ALA A 59 14.86 31.30 20.25
CA ALA A 59 16.13 31.99 20.20
C ALA A 59 16.01 33.47 19.77
N ARG A 60 14.95 33.83 19.04
CA ARG A 60 14.64 35.21 18.62
C ARG A 60 13.69 35.94 19.57
N HIS A 61 13.28 35.29 20.67
CA HIS A 61 12.22 35.78 21.57
C HIS A 61 10.89 36.08 20.87
N ASP A 62 10.60 35.38 19.76
CA ASP A 62 9.36 35.50 19.01
C ASP A 62 8.35 34.47 19.53
N ALA A 63 7.54 34.88 20.50
CA ALA A 63 6.55 34.02 21.14
C ALA A 63 5.43 33.58 20.18
N GLU A 64 5.06 34.41 19.20
CA GLU A 64 4.02 34.10 18.22
C GLU A 64 4.49 33.01 17.25
N MET A 65 5.73 33.11 16.78
CA MET A 65 6.36 32.08 15.96
C MET A 65 6.48 30.76 16.72
N SER A 66 6.99 30.76 17.96
CA SER A 66 7.10 29.53 18.76
C SER A 66 5.74 28.90 19.06
N PHE A 67 4.72 29.70 19.37
CA PHE A 67 3.38 29.21 19.63
C PHE A 67 2.74 28.57 18.39
N SER A 68 2.75 29.27 17.26
CA SER A 68 2.16 28.78 16.01
C SER A 68 2.83 27.49 15.52
N VAL A 69 4.16 27.40 15.59
CA VAL A 69 4.91 26.19 15.24
C VAL A 69 4.62 25.05 16.23
N GLY A 70 4.50 25.35 17.53
CA GLY A 70 4.10 24.38 18.55
C GLY A 70 2.72 23.77 18.30
N VAL A 71 1.73 24.60 17.93
CA VAL A 71 0.39 24.14 17.54
C VAL A 71 0.46 23.22 16.30
N CYS A 72 1.21 23.62 15.27
CA CYS A 72 1.43 22.79 14.09
C CYS A 72 2.07 21.44 14.44
N LEU A 73 3.08 21.43 15.33
CA LEU A 73 3.73 20.20 15.78
C LEU A 73 2.77 19.27 16.52
N ALA A 74 1.89 19.83 17.36
CA ALA A 74 0.86 19.06 18.06
C ALA A 74 -0.12 18.41 17.08
N ILE A 75 -0.58 19.13 16.06
CA ILE A 75 -1.47 18.61 15.01
C ILE A 75 -0.82 17.46 14.24
N VAL A 76 0.43 17.66 13.78
CA VAL A 76 1.17 16.63 13.03
C VAL A 76 1.39 15.37 13.89
N SER A 77 1.71 15.54 15.17
CA SER A 77 1.92 14.44 16.11
C SER A 77 0.63 13.68 16.41
N ALA A 78 -0.49 14.39 16.60
CA ALA A 78 -1.81 13.78 16.74
C ALA A 78 -2.20 12.98 15.49
N TYR A 79 -1.93 13.53 14.29
CA TYR A 79 -2.15 12.81 13.03
C TYR A 79 -1.28 11.56 12.90
N GLN A 80 -0.01 11.61 13.31
CA GLN A 80 0.86 10.43 13.32
C GLN A 80 0.31 9.34 14.24
N GLN A 81 -0.13 9.72 15.44
CA GLN A 81 -0.65 8.79 16.43
C GLN A 81 -1.99 8.16 16.00
N ALA A 82 -2.83 8.93 15.31
CA ALA A 82 -4.09 8.44 14.75
C ALA A 82 -3.86 7.50 13.55
N SER A 83 -2.97 7.88 12.62
CA SER A 83 -2.75 7.14 11.37
C SER A 83 -1.79 5.95 11.48
N LYS A 84 -0.95 5.92 12.53
CA LYS A 84 0.02 4.85 12.84
C LYS A 84 0.74 4.27 11.59
N PRO A 85 1.34 5.12 10.74
CA PRO A 85 1.84 4.70 9.42
C PRO A 85 2.88 3.58 9.51
N LEU A 86 3.77 3.61 10.52
CA LEU A 86 4.75 2.53 10.71
C LEU A 86 4.10 1.18 11.06
N ALA A 87 3.04 1.19 11.87
CA ALA A 87 2.32 -0.04 12.20
C ALA A 87 1.57 -0.59 10.98
N GLU A 88 0.96 0.28 10.16
CA GLU A 88 0.33 -0.13 8.90
C GLU A 88 1.36 -0.69 7.91
N SER A 89 2.51 -0.02 7.76
CA SER A 89 3.65 -0.53 6.97
C SER A 89 4.03 -1.96 7.38
N ALA A 90 4.19 -2.21 8.69
CA ALA A 90 4.55 -3.53 9.20
C ALA A 90 3.48 -4.60 8.90
N LYS A 91 2.18 -4.26 9.05
CA LYS A 91 1.08 -5.16 8.70
C LYS A 91 1.11 -5.55 7.23
N HIS A 92 1.35 -4.58 6.33
CA HIS A 92 1.46 -4.84 4.89
C HIS A 92 2.70 -5.69 4.58
N GLY A 93 3.86 -5.46 5.23
CA GLY A 93 5.04 -6.29 5.10
C GLY A 93 4.78 -7.76 5.51
N THR A 94 4.10 -7.99 6.63
CA THR A 94 3.70 -9.35 7.06
C THR A 94 2.76 -10.02 6.06
N ALA A 95 1.78 -9.28 5.52
CA ALA A 95 0.88 -9.82 4.50
C ALA A 95 1.63 -10.18 3.21
N ARG A 96 2.50 -9.28 2.75
CA ARG A 96 3.37 -9.50 1.58
C ARG A 96 4.21 -10.76 1.72
N GLU A 97 4.81 -10.99 2.88
CA GLU A 97 5.61 -12.17 3.16
C GLU A 97 4.78 -13.46 3.05
N LYS A 98 3.59 -13.49 3.66
CA LYS A 98 2.68 -14.65 3.59
C LYS A 98 2.23 -14.95 2.15
N PHE A 99 1.86 -13.94 1.37
CA PHE A 99 1.53 -14.14 -0.04
C PHE A 99 2.75 -14.58 -0.87
N SER A 100 3.96 -14.09 -0.54
CA SER A 100 5.19 -14.52 -1.22
C SER A 100 5.51 -16.00 -0.94
N GLN A 101 5.26 -16.47 0.29
CA GLN A 101 5.38 -17.88 0.65
C GLN A 101 4.39 -18.74 -0.14
N LEU A 102 3.15 -18.27 -0.33
CA LEU A 102 2.16 -18.94 -1.19
C LEU A 102 2.66 -19.03 -2.64
N VAL A 103 3.12 -17.92 -3.22
CA VAL A 103 3.67 -17.90 -4.60
C VAL A 103 4.83 -18.88 -4.74
N ALA A 104 5.75 -18.91 -3.76
CA ALA A 104 6.87 -19.85 -3.74
C ALA A 104 6.41 -21.31 -3.67
N ARG A 105 5.34 -21.59 -2.92
CA ARG A 105 4.77 -22.94 -2.80
C ARG A 105 4.09 -23.40 -4.10
N ILE A 106 3.32 -22.52 -4.74
CA ILE A 106 2.71 -22.78 -6.06
C ILE A 106 3.78 -23.14 -7.09
N SER A 107 4.95 -22.48 -7.03
CA SER A 107 6.03 -22.71 -7.98
C SER A 107 6.81 -24.01 -7.75
N LYS A 108 6.79 -24.53 -6.51
CA LYS A 108 7.60 -25.70 -6.09
C LYS A 108 6.81 -27.00 -6.04
N SER A 109 5.49 -26.94 -5.91
CA SER A 109 4.65 -28.12 -5.73
C SER A 109 3.35 -27.97 -6.51
N PRO A 110 2.88 -29.02 -7.19
CA PRO A 110 1.57 -28.99 -7.85
C PRO A 110 0.48 -28.93 -6.77
N LEU A 111 0.02 -27.72 -6.47
CA LEU A 111 -1.15 -27.47 -5.65
C LEU A 111 -2.40 -27.53 -6.52
N SER A 112 -3.49 -28.07 -5.98
CA SER A 112 -4.79 -27.96 -6.64
C SER A 112 -5.30 -26.52 -6.57
N ILE A 113 -6.17 -26.14 -7.49
CA ILE A 113 -6.69 -24.77 -7.56
C ILE A 113 -7.55 -24.43 -6.33
N GLU A 114 -8.29 -25.40 -5.80
CA GLU A 114 -9.14 -25.27 -4.62
C GLU A 114 -8.30 -24.93 -3.39
N VAL A 115 -7.13 -25.55 -3.25
CA VAL A 115 -6.20 -25.29 -2.14
C VAL A 115 -5.59 -23.89 -2.25
N ILE A 116 -5.29 -23.43 -3.46
CA ILE A 116 -4.79 -22.07 -3.68
C ILE A 116 -5.87 -21.05 -3.31
N ASP A 117 -7.11 -21.30 -3.73
CA ASP A 117 -8.25 -20.40 -3.50
C ASP A 117 -8.62 -20.30 -2.03
N GLU A 118 -8.64 -21.43 -1.31
CA GLU A 118 -8.83 -21.45 0.14
C GLU A 118 -7.74 -20.65 0.87
N GLN A 119 -6.48 -20.80 0.43
CA GLN A 119 -5.36 -20.05 1.01
C GLN A 119 -5.44 -18.57 0.68
N LEU A 120 -5.80 -18.19 -0.54
CA LEU A 120 -6.02 -16.80 -0.94
C LEU A 120 -7.16 -16.17 -0.14
N ALA A 121 -8.28 -16.87 0.03
CA ALA A 121 -9.40 -16.40 0.84
C ALA A 121 -9.00 -16.20 2.31
N THR A 122 -8.27 -17.17 2.87
CA THR A 122 -7.79 -17.12 4.26
C THR A 122 -6.81 -15.98 4.49
N LEU A 123 -5.86 -15.78 3.57
CA LEU A 123 -4.89 -14.69 3.63
C LEU A 123 -5.57 -13.34 3.42
N GLY A 124 -6.47 -13.24 2.43
CA GLY A 124 -7.23 -12.04 2.11
C GLY A 124 -8.10 -11.58 3.28
N ALA A 125 -8.75 -12.50 3.99
CA ALA A 125 -9.57 -12.17 5.16
C ALA A 125 -8.76 -11.60 6.33
N LYS A 126 -7.46 -11.90 6.42
CA LYS A 126 -6.55 -11.43 7.48
C LYS A 126 -5.67 -10.26 7.06
N ALA A 127 -5.67 -9.92 5.76
CA ALA A 127 -4.81 -8.89 5.21
C ALA A 127 -5.37 -7.49 5.52
N PRO A 128 -4.50 -6.49 5.78
CA PRO A 128 -4.95 -5.11 5.91
C PRO A 128 -5.52 -4.60 4.56
N PRO A 129 -6.55 -3.73 4.59
CA PRO A 129 -7.16 -3.21 3.37
C PRO A 129 -6.15 -2.35 2.60
N ILE A 130 -6.07 -2.56 1.29
CA ILE A 130 -5.18 -1.81 0.41
C ILE A 130 -5.92 -0.58 -0.13
N PRO A 131 -5.36 0.63 -0.01
CA PRO A 131 -5.95 1.82 -0.62
C PRO A 131 -6.17 1.65 -2.12
N ARG A 132 -7.32 2.11 -2.62
CA ARG A 132 -7.73 1.92 -4.03
C ARG A 132 -6.70 2.44 -5.03
N ALA A 133 -6.03 3.56 -4.71
CA ALA A 133 -4.97 4.11 -5.55
C ALA A 133 -3.78 3.14 -5.71
N ILE A 134 -3.42 2.40 -4.66
CA ILE A 134 -2.38 1.36 -4.70
C ILE A 134 -2.88 0.14 -5.49
N GLN A 135 -4.13 -0.26 -5.32
CA GLN A 135 -4.71 -1.40 -6.04
C GLN A 135 -4.61 -1.23 -7.56
N PHE A 136 -4.90 -0.03 -8.07
CA PHE A 136 -4.77 0.28 -9.50
C PHE A 136 -3.31 0.24 -9.98
N ALA A 137 -2.39 0.81 -9.20
CA ALA A 137 -0.95 0.76 -9.54
C ALA A 137 -0.44 -0.69 -9.56
N ALA A 138 -0.77 -1.47 -8.54
CA ALA A 138 -0.40 -2.86 -8.43
C ALA A 138 -0.99 -3.73 -9.54
N TYR A 139 -2.23 -3.45 -9.95
CA TYR A 139 -2.89 -4.16 -11.05
C TYR A 139 -2.16 -3.93 -12.37
N ASN A 140 -1.89 -2.65 -12.70
CA ASN A 140 -1.15 -2.29 -13.89
C ASN A 140 0.26 -2.90 -13.90
N ASP A 141 0.92 -2.94 -12.75
CA ASP A 141 2.26 -3.53 -12.65
C ASP A 141 2.25 -5.05 -12.78
N ASN A 142 1.27 -5.72 -12.17
CA ASN A 142 1.08 -7.16 -12.36
C ASN A 142 0.83 -7.49 -13.84
N LEU A 143 -0.02 -6.73 -14.53
CA LEU A 143 -0.27 -6.93 -15.96
C LEU A 143 0.98 -6.70 -16.82
N ARG A 144 1.74 -5.62 -16.56
CA ARG A 144 3.01 -5.35 -17.25
C ARG A 144 4.01 -6.49 -17.08
N THR A 145 4.20 -6.97 -15.85
CA THR A 145 5.17 -8.04 -15.55
C THR A 145 4.80 -9.37 -16.20
N ASN A 146 3.50 -9.61 -16.44
CA ASN A 146 3.03 -10.83 -17.09
C ASN A 146 2.73 -10.65 -18.60
N GLY A 147 3.18 -9.55 -19.21
CA GLY A 147 3.09 -9.34 -20.66
C GLY A 147 1.67 -9.10 -21.19
N ARG A 148 0.78 -8.53 -20.37
CA ARG A 148 -0.61 -8.16 -20.73
C ARG A 148 -0.83 -6.64 -20.75
N PRO A 149 -0.11 -5.87 -21.60
CA PRO A 149 -0.22 -4.41 -21.63
C PRO A 149 -1.56 -3.90 -22.14
N ASP A 150 -2.31 -4.74 -22.88
CA ASP A 150 -3.64 -4.52 -23.40
C ASP A 150 -4.70 -4.25 -22.31
N GLY A 151 -4.53 -4.83 -21.12
CA GLY A 151 -5.43 -4.65 -19.98
C GLY A 151 -5.10 -3.47 -19.06
N ILE A 152 -4.06 -2.68 -19.34
CA ILE A 152 -3.62 -1.60 -18.43
C ILE A 152 -4.68 -0.51 -18.32
N LEU A 153 -5.03 -0.16 -17.09
CA LEU A 153 -5.98 0.91 -16.79
C LEU A 153 -5.32 2.28 -16.80
N LYS A 154 -6.05 3.32 -17.24
CA LYS A 154 -5.55 4.70 -17.25
C LYS A 154 -5.29 5.21 -15.83
N GLU A 155 -4.05 5.60 -15.56
CA GLU A 155 -3.63 6.06 -14.23
C GLU A 155 -4.10 7.50 -13.95
N ALA A 156 -4.79 7.69 -12.82
CA ALA A 156 -5.12 9.01 -12.29
C ALA A 156 -3.90 9.66 -11.61
N LEU A 157 -3.93 10.99 -11.43
CA LEU A 157 -2.84 11.75 -10.78
C LEU A 157 -2.50 11.20 -9.38
N LEU A 158 -3.52 10.85 -8.58
CA LEU A 158 -3.32 10.27 -7.24
C LEU A 158 -2.57 8.93 -7.30
N THR A 159 -2.87 8.08 -8.29
CA THR A 159 -2.17 6.81 -8.50
C THR A 159 -0.69 7.04 -8.82
N ARG A 160 -0.38 8.06 -9.64
CA ARG A 160 0.99 8.44 -9.97
C ARG A 160 1.75 8.98 -8.74
N LEU A 161 1.10 9.80 -7.92
CA LEU A 161 1.68 10.31 -6.67
C LEU A 161 1.95 9.19 -5.67
N VAL A 162 1.01 8.27 -5.50
CA VAL A 162 1.20 7.08 -4.66
C VAL A 162 2.38 6.27 -5.14
N ARG A 163 2.51 6.07 -6.45
CA ARG A 163 3.62 5.35 -7.06
C ARG A 163 4.97 6.06 -6.90
N PHE A 164 5.00 7.38 -6.87
CA PHE A 164 6.21 8.14 -6.57
C PHE A 164 6.64 7.97 -5.10
N MET A 165 5.69 7.77 -4.20
CA MET A 165 5.97 7.57 -2.77
C MET A 165 6.22 6.11 -2.37
N ALA A 166 5.90 5.16 -3.25
CA ALA A 166 6.04 3.72 -3.05
C ALA A 166 7.26 3.16 -3.80
#